data_AF-A0A139QJI1-F1
#
_entry.id   AF-A0A139QJI1-F1
#
_cell.length_a   1.000
_cell.length_b   1.000
_cell.length_c   1.000
_cell.angle_alpha   90.00
_cell.angle_beta   90.00
_cell.angle_gamma   90.00
#
_symmetry.space_group_name_H-M   'P 1'
#
loop_
_entity.id
_entity.type
_entity.pdbx_description
1 polymer ?
#
loop_
_entity_poly.entity_id
_entity_poly.type
_entity_poly.pdbx_seq_one_letter_code
_entity_poly.pdbx_strand_id
1 'polypeptide(L)'
;MRKFETKTALAKELNITRSTLYSRASKYDVDLNNLDTDGLTDEQIKVLSTDMSVLSDVELQKEVGRLKAEIERLNNLNKSLKSERQTAQTEASSYKEKFEELNADYIASLKEANEKYYRLFDQSQVLQLNNGANMGVEKAIVDGDVSDVAKRSDSRTTDNDVDKKGLWSRIFNK
;
A
#
# COMPACT_ATOMS: atom_id res chain seq x y z
N MET A 1 66.05 -4.45 4.89
CA MET A 1 66.13 -3.28 5.79
C MET A 1 67.29 -2.42 5.34
N ARG A 2 67.08 -1.11 5.14
CA ARG A 2 68.16 -0.20 4.77
C ARG A 2 68.87 0.28 6.02
N LYS A 3 70.19 0.30 5.95
CA LYS A 3 71.06 0.67 7.06
C LYS A 3 71.59 2.08 6.85
N PHE A 4 71.77 2.79 7.95
CA PHE A 4 72.28 4.15 7.95
C PHE A 4 73.34 4.29 9.04
N GLU A 5 74.51 4.80 8.67
CA GLU A 5 75.64 4.97 9.60
C GLU A 5 75.31 5.94 10.74
N THR A 6 74.49 6.96 10.45
CA THR A 6 74.08 7.94 11.45
C THR A 6 72.66 8.42 11.23
N LYS A 7 72.04 8.90 12.33
CA LYS A 7 70.76 9.64 12.29
C LYS A 7 70.83 10.87 11.37
N THR A 8 72.02 11.47 11.23
CA THR A 8 72.26 12.59 10.29
C THR A 8 72.21 12.12 8.84
N ALA A 9 72.81 10.96 8.52
CA ALA A 9 72.79 10.39 7.18
C ALA A 9 71.35 10.03 6.76
N LEU A 10 70.57 9.42 7.68
CA LEU A 10 69.15 9.17 7.47
C LEU A 10 68.35 10.46 7.23
N ALA A 11 68.54 11.49 8.06
CA ALA A 11 67.85 12.77 7.88
C ALA A 11 68.17 13.42 6.52
N LYS A 12 69.42 13.32 6.07
CA LYS A 12 69.88 13.84 4.78
C LYS A 12 69.28 13.05 3.61
N GLU A 13 69.24 11.72 3.70
CA GLU A 13 68.61 10.85 2.69
C GLU A 13 67.12 11.19 2.51
N LEU A 14 66.40 11.38 3.63
CA LEU A 14 64.98 11.73 3.62
C LEU A 14 64.71 13.20 3.30
N ASN A 15 65.75 14.01 3.10
CA ASN A 15 65.67 15.46 2.88
C ASN A 15 64.84 16.20 3.95
N ILE A 16 64.98 15.80 5.22
CA ILE A 16 64.31 16.42 6.38
C ILE A 16 65.32 16.87 7.42
N THR A 17 64.90 17.76 8.32
CA THR A 17 65.74 18.13 9.47
C THR A 17 65.82 17.00 10.49
N ARG A 18 66.91 16.94 11.27
CA ARG A 18 67.02 15.97 12.39
C ARG A 18 65.88 16.12 13.41
N SER A 19 65.43 17.35 13.67
CA SER A 19 64.29 17.60 14.56
C SER A 19 63.02 16.92 14.06
N THR A 20 62.71 17.10 12.76
CA THR A 20 61.58 16.44 12.09
C THR A 20 61.71 14.91 12.13
N LEU A 21 62.91 14.38 11.91
CA LEU A 21 63.17 12.93 11.99
C LEU A 21 62.84 12.38 13.39
N TYR A 22 63.33 13.01 14.47
CA TYR A 22 63.05 12.57 15.84
C TYR A 22 61.56 12.70 16.19
N SER A 23 60.91 13.79 15.78
CA SER A 23 59.48 13.99 16.00
C SER A 23 58.64 12.92 15.32
N ARG A 24 58.94 12.58 14.06
CA ARG A 24 58.24 11.52 13.32
C ARG A 24 58.55 10.13 13.90
N ALA A 25 59.80 9.86 14.25
CA ALA A 25 60.17 8.59 14.85
C ALA A 25 59.45 8.35 16.19
N SER A 26 59.33 9.38 17.03
CA SER A 26 58.55 9.30 18.28
C SER A 26 57.05 9.12 18.02
N LYS A 27 56.51 9.74 16.97
CA LYS A 27 55.07 9.70 16.64
C LYS A 27 54.64 8.35 16.06
N TYR A 28 55.52 7.70 15.30
CA TYR A 28 55.26 6.45 14.61
C TYR A 28 55.99 5.24 15.22
N ASP A 29 56.51 5.41 16.44
CA ASP A 29 57.22 4.38 17.22
C ASP A 29 58.33 3.66 16.42
N VAL A 30 59.16 4.45 15.74
CA VAL A 30 60.30 3.95 14.97
C VAL A 30 61.56 4.08 15.81
N ASP A 31 62.21 2.94 16.11
CA ASP A 31 63.49 2.96 16.78
C ASP A 31 64.58 3.52 15.85
N LEU A 32 65.27 4.56 16.34
CA LEU A 32 66.41 5.17 15.66
C LEU A 32 67.74 4.74 16.28
N ASN A 33 67.71 3.90 17.30
CA ASN A 33 68.90 3.30 17.88
C ASN A 33 69.24 2.07 17.04
N ASN A 34 70.52 1.88 16.73
CA ASN A 34 71.01 0.75 15.93
C ASN A 34 70.62 0.76 14.43
N LEU A 35 70.62 1.94 13.80
CA LEU A 35 70.38 2.11 12.36
C LEU A 35 71.42 1.43 11.47
N ASP A 36 72.62 1.19 11.99
CA ASP A 36 73.76 0.58 11.33
C ASP A 36 73.74 -0.96 11.43
N THR A 37 73.24 -1.52 12.53
CA THR A 37 73.14 -2.98 12.72
C THR A 37 71.82 -3.54 12.22
N ASP A 38 70.69 -2.93 12.64
CA ASP A 38 69.35 -3.48 12.44
C ASP A 38 68.67 -2.81 11.23
N GLY A 39 68.95 -1.51 11.05
CA GLY A 39 68.41 -0.71 9.96
C GLY A 39 66.91 -0.47 10.08
N LEU A 40 66.31 0.03 9.00
CA LEU A 40 64.87 0.32 8.92
C LEU A 40 64.21 -0.44 7.78
N THR A 41 62.95 -0.83 7.97
CA THR A 41 62.12 -1.36 6.88
C THR A 41 61.73 -0.24 5.90
N ASP A 42 61.40 -0.60 4.66
CA ASP A 42 60.95 0.39 3.68
C ASP A 42 59.65 1.09 4.12
N GLU A 43 58.80 0.40 4.88
CA GLU A 43 57.59 0.99 5.49
C GLU A 43 57.94 2.05 6.54
N GLN A 44 58.90 1.76 7.43
CA GLN A 44 59.38 2.75 8.42
C GLN A 44 60.01 3.97 7.74
N ILE A 45 60.79 3.75 6.67
CA ILE A 45 61.41 4.83 5.89
C ILE A 45 60.34 5.71 5.24
N LYS A 46 59.31 5.10 4.66
CA LYS A 46 58.18 5.80 4.03
C LYS A 46 57.40 6.65 5.03
N VAL A 47 57.13 6.11 6.22
CA VAL A 47 56.43 6.84 7.29
C VAL A 47 57.29 7.98 7.86
N LEU A 48 58.62 7.84 7.87
CA LEU A 48 59.54 8.92 8.24
C LEU A 48 59.71 9.97 7.14
N SER A 49 59.59 9.61 5.85
CA SER A 49 59.72 10.57 4.74
C SER A 49 58.54 11.51 4.58
N THR A 50 57.33 11.06 4.90
CA THR A 50 56.09 11.80 4.66
C THR A 50 55.32 11.96 5.96
N ASP A 51 54.80 13.16 6.26
CA ASP A 51 53.94 13.31 7.44
C ASP A 51 52.55 12.73 7.16
N MET A 52 52.38 11.45 7.48
CA MET A 52 51.14 10.71 7.25
C MET A 52 49.93 11.27 8.02
N SER A 53 50.10 12.09 9.06
CA SER A 53 48.95 12.66 9.77
C SER A 53 48.19 13.69 8.96
N VAL A 54 48.87 14.45 8.10
CA VAL A 54 48.18 15.45 7.26
C VAL A 54 47.34 14.76 6.21
N LEU A 55 47.85 13.66 5.64
CA LEU A 55 47.09 12.82 4.72
C LEU A 55 45.91 12.14 5.42
N SER A 56 46.12 11.56 6.61
CA SER A 56 45.04 10.90 7.35
C SER A 56 43.96 11.88 7.81
N ASP A 57 44.33 13.08 8.27
CA ASP A 57 43.36 14.08 8.73
C ASP A 57 42.50 14.61 7.58
N VAL A 58 43.07 14.84 6.40
CA VAL A 58 42.31 15.28 5.23
C VAL A 58 41.36 14.19 4.74
N GLU A 59 41.80 12.93 4.72
CA GLU A 59 40.96 11.79 4.35
C GLU A 59 39.82 11.56 5.38
N LEU A 60 40.15 11.63 6.68
CA LEU A 60 39.17 11.57 7.77
C LEU A 60 38.14 12.70 7.69
N GLN A 61 38.57 13.94 7.46
CA GLN A 61 37.65 15.08 7.33
C GLN A 61 36.73 14.93 6.12
N LYS A 62 37.25 14.43 5.00
CA LYS A 62 36.45 14.16 3.80
C LYS A 62 35.40 13.08 4.05
N GLU A 63 35.79 12.01 4.74
CA GLU A 63 34.87 10.91 5.08
C GLU A 63 33.82 11.36 6.10
N VAL A 64 34.21 12.11 7.12
CA VAL A 64 33.27 12.73 8.07
C VAL A 64 32.29 13.67 7.36
N GLY A 65 32.75 14.44 6.38
CA GLY A 65 31.88 15.30 5.56
C GLY A 65 30.86 14.50 4.75
N ARG A 66 31.28 13.39 4.12
CA ARG A 66 30.40 12.47 3.40
C ARG A 66 29.36 11.83 4.32
N LEU A 67 29.80 11.31 5.46
CA LEU A 67 28.91 10.68 6.44
C LEU A 67 27.88 11.67 6.99
N LYS A 68 28.27 12.93 7.27
CA LYS A 68 27.32 13.97 7.69
C LYS A 68 26.28 14.27 6.61
N ALA A 69 26.70 14.39 5.35
CA ALA A 69 25.78 14.60 4.23
C ALA A 69 24.81 13.42 4.04
N GLU A 70 25.29 12.18 4.19
CA GLU A 70 24.43 11.00 4.09
C GLU A 70 23.46 10.90 5.28
N ILE A 71 23.89 11.24 6.49
CA ILE A 71 22.99 11.33 7.66
C ILE A 71 21.89 12.36 7.42
N GLU A 72 22.24 13.53 6.88
CA GLU A 72 21.25 14.56 6.55
C GLU A 72 20.26 14.08 5.48
N ARG A 73 20.77 13.44 4.43
CA ARG A 73 19.95 12.85 3.36
C ARG A 73 18.99 11.80 3.90
N LEU A 74 19.48 10.88 4.74
CA LEU A 74 18.68 9.82 5.37
C LEU A 74 17.64 10.40 6.33
N ASN A 75 17.99 11.44 7.10
CA ASN A 75 17.04 12.11 7.97
C ASN A 75 15.91 12.79 7.19
N ASN A 76 16.24 13.44 6.07
CA ASN A 76 15.23 14.06 5.19
C ASN A 76 14.34 13.00 4.54
N LEU A 77 14.92 11.89 4.07
CA LEU A 77 14.16 10.76 3.53
C LEU A 77 13.22 10.16 4.59
N ASN A 78 13.70 9.97 5.82
CA ASN A 78 12.90 9.41 6.91
C ASN A 78 11.73 10.34 7.28
N LYS A 79 11.95 11.67 7.31
CA LYS A 79 10.86 12.65 7.48
C LYS A 79 9.82 12.56 6.36
N SER A 80 10.26 12.44 5.11
CA SER A 80 9.38 12.30 3.95
C SER A 80 8.54 11.03 4.06
N LEU A 81 9.17 9.88 4.30
CA LEU A 81 8.51 8.59 4.45
C LEU A 81 7.53 8.57 5.63
N LYS A 82 7.87 9.24 6.74
CA LYS A 82 6.96 9.37 7.88
C LYS A 82 5.70 10.15 7.51
N SER A 83 5.85 11.23 6.74
CA SER A 83 4.70 12.01 6.24
C SER A 83 3.84 11.17 5.28
N GLU A 84 4.47 10.49 4.32
CA GLU A 84 3.77 9.62 3.36
C GLU A 84 3.01 8.50 4.06
N ARG A 85 3.62 7.85 5.04
CA ARG A 85 2.96 6.81 5.85
C ARG A 85 1.75 7.36 6.60
N GLN A 86 1.84 8.57 7.13
CA GLN A 86 0.74 9.20 7.85
C GLN A 86 -0.42 9.55 6.90
N THR A 87 -0.13 10.03 5.70
CA THR A 87 -1.12 10.27 4.65
C THR A 87 -1.81 8.96 4.25
N ALA A 88 -1.03 7.93 3.92
CA ALA A 88 -1.56 6.61 3.53
C ALA A 88 -2.43 5.99 4.65
N GLN A 89 -2.02 6.14 5.91
CA GLN A 89 -2.81 5.67 7.06
C GLN A 89 -4.13 6.43 7.19
N THR A 90 -4.13 7.74 6.95
CA THR A 90 -5.35 8.56 7.00
C THR A 90 -6.31 8.19 5.87
N GLU A 91 -5.78 8.00 4.65
CA GLU A 91 -6.57 7.54 3.50
C GLU A 91 -7.16 6.15 3.75
N ALA A 92 -6.37 5.21 4.26
CA ALA A 92 -6.83 3.86 4.57
C ALA A 92 -7.98 3.86 5.60
N SER A 93 -7.87 4.66 6.66
CA SER A 93 -8.95 4.84 7.63
C SER A 93 -10.22 5.42 6.98
N SER A 94 -10.08 6.43 6.12
CA SER A 94 -11.22 7.02 5.40
C SER A 94 -11.90 6.01 4.46
N TYR A 95 -11.14 5.19 3.74
CA TYR A 95 -11.70 4.14 2.90
C TYR A 95 -12.41 3.07 3.72
N LYS A 96 -11.87 2.73 4.89
CA LYS A 96 -12.50 1.79 5.80
C LYS A 96 -13.85 2.32 6.30
N GLU A 97 -13.91 3.57 6.74
CA GLU A 97 -15.16 4.21 7.20
C GLU A 97 -16.21 4.23 6.08
N LYS A 98 -15.84 4.65 4.87
CA LYS A 98 -16.74 4.65 3.70
C LYS A 98 -17.25 3.26 3.35
N PHE A 99 -16.40 2.24 3.48
CA PHE A 99 -16.78 0.86 3.23
C PHE A 99 -17.75 0.35 4.30
N GLU A 100 -17.51 0.67 5.58
CA GLU A 100 -18.40 0.30 6.68
C GLU A 100 -19.79 0.96 6.53
N GLU A 101 -19.83 2.24 6.15
CA GLU A 101 -21.07 2.97 5.83
C GLU A 101 -21.83 2.31 4.67
N LEU A 102 -21.14 2.06 3.55
CA LEU A 102 -21.74 1.42 2.39
C LEU A 102 -22.27 0.01 2.70
N ASN A 103 -21.53 -0.75 3.51
CA ASN A 103 -21.95 -2.08 3.93
C ASN A 103 -23.18 -2.03 4.85
N ALA A 104 -23.25 -1.05 5.75
CA ALA A 104 -24.43 -0.83 6.60
C ALA A 104 -25.66 -0.49 5.76
N ASP A 105 -25.52 0.41 4.79
CA ASP A 105 -26.59 0.78 3.85
C ASP A 105 -27.05 -0.41 3.01
N TYR A 106 -26.12 -1.22 2.53
CA TYR A 106 -26.42 -2.44 1.77
C TYR A 106 -27.23 -3.44 2.61
N ILE A 107 -26.83 -3.69 3.86
CA ILE A 107 -27.56 -4.57 4.77
C ILE A 107 -28.96 -4.03 5.05
N ALA A 108 -29.10 -2.71 5.27
CA ALA A 108 -30.39 -2.07 5.48
C ALA A 108 -31.31 -2.24 4.25
N SER A 109 -30.78 -2.03 3.04
CA SER A 109 -31.52 -2.23 1.79
C SER A 109 -31.96 -3.67 1.59
N LEU A 110 -31.09 -4.64 1.88
CA LEU A 110 -31.44 -6.07 1.84
C LEU A 110 -32.57 -6.40 2.83
N LYS A 111 -32.53 -5.85 4.05
CA LYS A 111 -33.57 -6.04 5.04
C LYS A 111 -34.92 -5.49 4.55
N GLU A 112 -34.94 -4.28 4.01
CA GLU A 112 -36.16 -3.67 3.47
C GLU A 112 -36.72 -4.46 2.28
N ALA A 113 -35.86 -4.93 1.37
CA ALA A 113 -36.27 -5.78 0.25
C ALA A 113 -36.87 -7.10 0.73
N ASN A 114 -36.29 -7.72 1.76
CA ASN A 114 -36.80 -8.96 2.34
C ASN A 114 -38.17 -8.74 3.02
N GLU A 115 -38.34 -7.65 3.77
CA GLU A 115 -39.65 -7.30 4.35
C GLU A 115 -40.72 -7.07 3.28
N LYS A 116 -40.38 -6.39 2.17
CA LYS A 116 -41.29 -6.23 1.02
C LYS A 116 -41.64 -7.56 0.38
N TYR A 117 -40.67 -8.46 0.23
CA TYR A 117 -40.89 -9.80 -0.29
C TYR A 117 -41.89 -10.58 0.57
N TYR A 118 -41.70 -10.62 1.90
CA TYR A 118 -42.63 -11.30 2.80
C TYR A 118 -44.04 -10.70 2.76
N ARG A 119 -44.17 -9.37 2.72
CA ARG A 119 -45.49 -8.72 2.57
C ARG A 119 -46.18 -9.12 1.26
N LEU A 120 -45.45 -9.16 0.15
CA LEU A 120 -45.99 -9.59 -1.14
C LEU A 120 -46.35 -11.08 -1.13
N PHE A 121 -45.52 -11.90 -0.49
CA PHE A 121 -45.77 -13.33 -0.31
C PHE A 121 -47.06 -13.56 0.49
N ASP A 122 -47.24 -12.88 1.62
CA ASP A 122 -48.46 -12.95 2.42
C ASP A 122 -49.69 -12.48 1.63
N GLN A 123 -49.58 -11.35 0.92
CA GLN A 123 -50.65 -10.86 0.03
C GLN A 123 -51.00 -11.89 -1.04
N SER A 124 -50.02 -12.59 -1.61
CA SER A 124 -50.26 -13.63 -2.61
C SER A 124 -51.00 -14.83 -2.03
N GLN A 125 -50.70 -15.25 -0.79
CA GLN A 125 -51.42 -16.33 -0.13
C GLN A 125 -52.87 -15.95 0.17
N VAL A 126 -53.11 -14.73 0.67
CA VAL A 126 -54.46 -14.22 0.92
C VAL A 126 -55.29 -14.21 -0.37
N LEU A 127 -54.70 -13.76 -1.49
CA LEU A 127 -55.37 -13.78 -2.79
C LEU A 127 -55.68 -15.20 -3.28
N GLN A 128 -54.77 -16.16 -3.10
CA GLN A 128 -55.02 -17.56 -3.45
C GLN A 128 -56.15 -18.18 -2.61
N LEU A 129 -56.19 -17.88 -1.30
CA LEU A 129 -57.24 -18.35 -0.41
C LEU A 129 -58.60 -17.72 -0.74
N ASN A 130 -58.64 -16.41 -1.02
CA ASN A 130 -59.88 -15.72 -1.39
C ASN A 130 -60.41 -16.18 -2.75
N ASN A 131 -59.53 -16.41 -3.73
CA ASN A 131 -59.94 -16.98 -5.02
C ASN A 131 -60.38 -18.45 -4.89
N GLY A 132 -59.74 -19.23 -4.01
CA GLY A 132 -60.16 -20.60 -3.69
C GLY A 132 -61.51 -20.66 -2.97
N ALA A 133 -61.80 -19.69 -2.10
CA ALA A 133 -63.09 -19.57 -1.41
C ALA A 133 -64.22 -19.18 -2.37
N ASN A 134 -63.98 -18.26 -3.32
CA ASN A 134 -64.96 -17.89 -4.34
C ASN A 134 -65.24 -19.02 -5.33
N MET A 135 -64.23 -19.84 -5.66
CA MET A 135 -64.41 -21.04 -6.50
C MET A 135 -65.24 -22.14 -5.82
N GLY A 136 -65.28 -22.17 -4.48
CA GLY A 136 -66.16 -23.07 -3.72
C GLY A 136 -67.62 -22.66 -3.72
N VAL A 137 -67.89 -21.35 -3.83
CA VAL A 137 -69.25 -20.80 -3.91
C VAL A 137 -69.79 -20.86 -5.35
N GLU A 138 -68.95 -20.60 -6.36
CA GLU A 138 -69.36 -20.72 -7.77
C GLU A 138 -69.73 -22.16 -8.15
N LYS A 139 -69.03 -23.16 -7.62
CA LYS A 139 -69.37 -24.57 -7.88
C LYS A 139 -70.74 -24.98 -7.34
N ALA A 140 -71.19 -24.38 -6.22
CA ALA A 140 -72.51 -24.63 -5.67
C ALA A 140 -73.65 -23.89 -6.40
N ILE A 141 -73.34 -22.80 -7.12
CA ILE A 141 -74.32 -22.06 -7.93
C ILE A 141 -74.51 -22.72 -9.31
N VAL A 142 -73.47 -23.36 -9.86
CA VAL A 142 -73.52 -24.00 -11.19
C VAL A 142 -74.22 -25.37 -11.18
N ASP A 143 -74.22 -26.10 -10.07
CA ASP A 143 -74.91 -27.41 -9.95
C ASP A 143 -76.41 -27.30 -9.61
N GLY A 144 -76.95 -26.08 -9.44
CA GLY A 144 -78.27 -25.82 -8.86
C GLY A 144 -79.42 -25.47 -9.81
N ASP A 145 -79.23 -25.35 -11.13
CA ASP A 145 -80.34 -24.99 -12.04
C ASP A 145 -80.10 -25.36 -13.52
N VAL A 146 -79.75 -26.62 -13.80
CA VAL A 146 -79.51 -27.12 -15.18
C VAL A 146 -80.82 -27.51 -15.90
N SER A 147 -81.98 -26.97 -15.52
CA SER A 147 -83.26 -27.26 -16.21
C SER A 147 -83.71 -26.24 -17.26
N ASP A 148 -83.04 -25.10 -17.43
CA ASP A 148 -83.51 -24.06 -18.37
C ASP A 148 -82.59 -23.75 -19.58
N VAL A 149 -81.46 -24.45 -19.73
CA VAL A 149 -80.49 -24.22 -20.83
C VAL A 149 -80.80 -25.05 -22.09
N ALA A 150 -82.06 -25.08 -22.54
CA ALA A 150 -82.44 -25.78 -23.77
C ALA A 150 -83.14 -24.89 -24.82
N LYS A 151 -83.24 -23.57 -24.60
CA LYS A 151 -83.81 -22.64 -25.59
C LYS A 151 -83.10 -21.29 -25.59
N ARG A 152 -82.02 -21.18 -26.35
CA ARG A 152 -81.56 -19.96 -27.08
C ARG A 152 -80.23 -20.28 -27.77
N SER A 153 -80.32 -21.05 -28.85
CA SER A 153 -79.39 -20.91 -29.96
C SER A 153 -79.62 -19.54 -30.63
N ASP A 154 -78.56 -19.00 -31.22
CA ASP A 154 -78.51 -17.81 -32.08
C ASP A 154 -78.12 -16.49 -31.40
N SER A 155 -76.83 -16.17 -31.41
CA SER A 155 -76.36 -14.94 -32.09
C SER A 155 -74.83 -14.86 -32.17
N ARG A 156 -74.36 -14.93 -33.43
CA ARG A 156 -73.27 -14.15 -34.04
C ARG A 156 -71.97 -13.95 -33.26
N THR A 157 -70.97 -14.71 -33.69
CA THR A 157 -69.55 -14.32 -33.74
C THR A 157 -69.39 -12.96 -34.43
N THR A 158 -68.88 -11.97 -33.70
CA THR A 158 -68.17 -10.82 -34.25
C THR A 158 -66.82 -10.74 -33.56
N ASP A 159 -65.78 -11.07 -34.33
CA ASP A 159 -64.41 -10.61 -34.11
C ASP A 159 -64.44 -9.11 -33.79
N ASN A 160 -63.82 -8.73 -32.67
CA ASN A 160 -63.34 -7.36 -32.50
C ASN A 160 -61.93 -7.41 -31.91
N ASP A 161 -61.03 -7.05 -32.82
CA ASP A 161 -59.62 -6.82 -32.66
C ASP A 161 -59.36 -5.67 -31.65
N VAL A 162 -58.33 -5.88 -30.83
CA VAL A 162 -57.47 -4.94 -30.10
C VAL A 162 -58.06 -3.71 -29.40
N ASP A 163 -57.88 -3.66 -28.06
CA ASP A 163 -57.15 -2.54 -27.44
C ASP A 163 -56.47 -2.99 -26.13
N LYS A 164 -55.31 -3.65 -26.24
CA LYS A 164 -54.45 -3.98 -25.08
C LYS A 164 -53.72 -2.72 -24.59
N LYS A 165 -54.46 -1.79 -23.99
CA LYS A 165 -53.88 -0.67 -23.22
C LYS A 165 -53.56 -1.13 -21.80
N GLY A 166 -52.61 -2.05 -21.68
CA GLY A 166 -52.00 -2.46 -20.41
C GLY A 166 -50.75 -1.64 -20.11
N LEU A 167 -50.44 -1.48 -18.81
CA LEU A 167 -49.29 -0.72 -18.25
C LEU A 167 -47.97 -0.82 -19.03
N TRP A 168 -47.75 -1.94 -19.70
CA TRP A 168 -46.58 -2.26 -20.52
C TRP A 168 -46.39 -1.38 -21.76
N SER A 169 -47.45 -0.86 -22.37
CA SER A 169 -47.33 0.00 -23.56
C SER A 169 -46.75 1.38 -23.25
N ARG A 170 -46.73 1.79 -21.97
CA ARG A 170 -46.22 3.09 -21.51
C ARG A 170 -44.72 3.08 -21.18
N ILE A 171 -44.10 1.92 -21.11
CA ILE A 171 -42.67 1.75 -20.76
C ILE A 171 -41.78 1.69 -22.02
N PHE A 172 -42.32 1.26 -23.16
CA PHE A 172 -41.52 0.95 -24.35
C PHE A 172 -41.70 1.89 -25.56
N ASN A 173 -42.59 2.88 -25.50
CA ASN A 173 -42.68 3.90 -26.53
C ASN A 173 -41.99 5.19 -26.06
N LYS A 174 -40.75 5.37 -26.51
CA LYS A 174 -40.01 6.64 -26.52
C LYS A 174 -40.35 7.42 -27.78
#